data_AF-A0A2E9F2N5-F1
#
_entry.id   AF-A0A2E9F2N5-F1
#
_cell.length_a   1.000
_cell.length_b   1.000
_cell.length_c   1.000
_cell.angle_alpha   90.00
_cell.angle_beta   90.00
_cell.angle_gamma   90.00
#
_symmetry.space_group_name_H-M   'P 1'
#
loop_
_entity.id
_entity.type
_entity.pdbx_description
1 polymer ?
#
loop_
_entity_poly.entity_id
_entity_poly.type
_entity_poly.pdbx_seq_one_letter_code
_entity_poly.pdbx_strand_id
1 'polypeptide(L)'
;MSGDLTDGTTKDPETALVEFHKKIAATSVMAQMHSELENYPLKLMRQIIKEYEKRQSSVPDHSLDLAPLFGEVALRSLIESGLVEKTDDSPYALHTYVPSEDGIRIGNLIV
;
A
#
# COMPACT_ATOMS: atom_id res chain seq x y z
N MET A 1 -15.59 -52.15 -25.93
CA MET A 1 -16.18 -51.04 -25.15
C MET A 1 -15.03 -50.19 -24.64
N SER A 2 -14.61 -49.21 -25.44
CA SER A 2 -13.64 -48.22 -25.00
C SER A 2 -14.38 -47.19 -24.15
N GLY A 3 -14.12 -47.21 -22.85
CA GLY A 3 -14.57 -46.15 -21.94
C GLY A 3 -13.78 -44.89 -22.25
N ASP A 4 -14.50 -43.88 -22.72
CA ASP A 4 -13.98 -42.57 -23.05
C ASP A 4 -13.58 -41.86 -21.74
N LEU A 5 -12.27 -41.76 -21.50
CA LEU A 5 -11.68 -40.93 -20.45
C LEU A 5 -11.35 -39.57 -21.07
N THR A 6 -12.37 -38.73 -21.25
CA THR A 6 -12.13 -37.29 -21.38
C THR A 6 -12.85 -36.57 -20.26
N ASP A 7 -12.10 -36.39 -19.18
CA ASP A 7 -12.35 -35.41 -18.14
C ASP A 7 -12.59 -34.04 -18.80
N GLY A 8 -13.84 -33.57 -18.73
CA GLY A 8 -14.35 -32.41 -19.41
C GLY A 8 -14.25 -31.14 -18.58
N THR A 9 -13.19 -30.95 -17.81
CA THR A 9 -13.08 -29.81 -16.90
C THR A 9 -11.70 -29.16 -16.95
N THR A 10 -11.42 -28.49 -18.07
CA THR A 10 -10.70 -27.20 -18.21
C THR A 10 -10.25 -27.04 -19.67
N LYS A 11 -11.15 -26.57 -20.55
CA LYS A 11 -10.77 -26.19 -21.93
C LYS A 11 -10.97 -24.72 -22.25
N ASP A 12 -11.59 -23.97 -21.34
CA ASP A 12 -11.78 -22.54 -21.49
C ASP A 12 -10.74 -21.77 -20.63
N PRO A 13 -9.82 -21.02 -21.25
CA PRO A 13 -8.84 -20.20 -20.54
C PRO A 13 -9.46 -19.19 -19.56
N GLU A 14 -10.65 -18.67 -19.85
CA GLU A 14 -11.33 -17.71 -18.97
C GLU A 14 -11.80 -18.39 -17.69
N THR A 15 -12.43 -19.56 -17.81
CA THR A 15 -12.81 -20.40 -16.65
C THR A 15 -11.60 -20.76 -15.79
N ALA A 16 -10.49 -21.17 -16.41
CA ALA A 16 -9.27 -21.50 -15.67
C ALA A 16 -8.69 -20.29 -14.92
N LEU A 17 -8.73 -19.09 -15.51
CA LEU A 17 -8.30 -17.85 -14.86
C LEU A 17 -9.17 -17.49 -13.66
N VAL A 18 -10.49 -17.63 -13.77
CA VAL A 18 -11.43 -17.38 -12.66
C VAL A 18 -11.18 -18.36 -11.50
N GLU A 19 -11.02 -19.64 -11.80
CA GLU A 19 -10.71 -20.65 -10.77
C GLU A 19 -9.38 -20.39 -10.09
N PHE A 20 -8.36 -19.98 -10.85
CA PHE A 20 -7.07 -19.56 -10.31
C PHE A 20 -7.22 -18.41 -9.32
N HIS A 21 -7.86 -17.30 -9.72
CA HIS A 21 -8.08 -16.15 -8.84
C HIS A 21 -8.83 -16.53 -7.56
N LYS A 22 -9.87 -17.36 -7.69
CA LYS A 22 -10.65 -17.84 -6.54
C LYS A 22 -9.77 -18.63 -5.56
N LYS A 23 -8.92 -19.53 -6.07
CA LYS A 23 -8.03 -20.34 -5.22
C LYS A 23 -6.99 -19.48 -4.51
N ILE A 24 -6.39 -18.50 -5.20
CA ILE A 24 -5.40 -17.58 -4.60
C ILE A 24 -6.05 -16.65 -3.56
N ALA A 25 -7.19 -16.03 -3.90
CA ALA A 25 -7.90 -15.11 -3.01
C ALA A 25 -8.40 -15.79 -1.72
N ALA A 26 -8.69 -17.09 -1.76
CA ALA A 26 -9.09 -17.87 -0.59
C ALA A 26 -7.94 -18.19 0.38
N THR A 27 -6.68 -17.92 0.01
CA THR A 27 -5.54 -18.17 0.91
C THR A 27 -5.47 -17.13 2.03
N SER A 28 -5.05 -17.57 3.22
CA SER A 28 -4.78 -16.66 4.34
C SER A 28 -3.66 -15.68 4.02
N VAL A 29 -2.70 -16.06 3.18
CA VAL A 29 -1.58 -15.20 2.76
C VAL A 29 -2.10 -14.02 1.93
N MET A 30 -3.01 -14.25 0.98
CA MET A 30 -3.60 -13.16 0.20
C MET A 30 -4.48 -12.25 1.07
N ALA A 31 -5.21 -12.81 2.03
CA ALA A 31 -5.96 -12.02 3.00
C ALA A 31 -5.05 -11.13 3.89
N GLN A 32 -3.91 -11.66 4.34
CA GLN A 32 -2.90 -10.90 5.08
C GLN A 32 -2.30 -9.79 4.21
N MET A 33 -1.98 -10.08 2.95
CA MET A 33 -1.48 -9.07 2.01
C MET A 33 -2.48 -7.93 1.81
N HIS A 34 -3.78 -8.23 1.67
CA HIS A 34 -4.82 -7.21 1.58
C HIS A 34 -4.88 -6.34 2.83
N SER A 35 -4.83 -6.97 4.01
CA SER A 35 -4.81 -6.23 5.28
C SER A 35 -3.58 -5.34 5.41
N GLU A 36 -2.40 -5.80 4.97
CA GLU A 36 -1.21 -4.96 4.95
C GLU A 36 -1.33 -3.80 3.96
N LEU A 37 -1.96 -3.98 2.79
CA LEU A 37 -2.23 -2.88 1.85
C LEU A 37 -3.12 -1.79 2.45
N GLU A 38 -4.12 -2.16 3.25
CA GLU A 38 -5.00 -1.20 3.92
C GLU A 38 -4.31 -0.46 5.07
N ASN A 39 -3.44 -1.17 5.81
CA ASN A 39 -2.83 -0.64 7.04
C ASN A 39 -1.49 0.05 6.82
N TYR A 40 -0.76 -0.28 5.77
CA TYR A 40 0.56 0.30 5.51
C TYR A 40 0.52 1.83 5.33
N PRO A 41 -0.44 2.44 4.61
CA PRO A 41 -0.55 3.90 4.54
C PRO A 41 -0.66 4.57 5.91
N LEU A 42 -1.38 3.96 6.86
CA LEU A 42 -1.45 4.47 8.22
C LEU A 42 -0.10 4.36 8.94
N LYS A 43 0.61 3.23 8.80
CA LYS A 43 1.96 3.06 9.37
C LYS A 43 2.91 4.13 8.85
N LEU A 44 2.90 4.36 7.54
CA LEU A 44 3.72 5.38 6.88
C LEU A 44 3.33 6.80 7.31
N MET A 45 2.03 7.11 7.38
CA MET A 45 1.54 8.40 7.88
C MET A 45 2.09 8.71 9.29
N ARG A 46 2.01 7.74 10.20
CA ARG A 46 2.51 7.90 11.58
C ARG A 46 4.02 8.14 11.61
N GLN A 47 4.77 7.50 10.71
CA GLN A 47 6.19 7.77 10.55
C GLN A 47 6.45 9.20 10.07
N ILE A 48 5.70 9.67 9.06
CA ILE A 48 5.80 11.04 8.55
C ILE A 48 5.49 12.05 9.65
N ILE A 49 4.39 11.89 10.39
CA ILE A 49 4.01 12.78 11.50
C ILE A 49 5.13 12.83 12.55
N LYS A 50 5.63 11.68 12.99
CA LYS A 50 6.69 11.60 14.00
C LYS A 50 7.98 12.29 13.55
N GLU A 51 8.40 12.07 12.31
CA GLU A 51 9.60 12.73 11.77
C GLU A 51 9.37 14.24 11.57
N TYR A 52 8.18 14.64 11.15
CA TYR A 52 7.80 16.04 11.00
C TYR A 52 7.82 16.77 12.36
N GLU A 53 7.22 16.20 13.40
CA GLU A 53 7.23 16.75 14.76
C GLU A 53 8.65 16.85 15.33
N LYS A 54 9.51 15.86 15.05
CA LYS A 54 10.91 15.88 15.50
C LYS A 54 11.72 16.97 14.81
N ARG A 55 11.48 17.20 13.52
CA ARG A 55 12.26 18.12 12.67
C ARG A 55 11.72 19.54 12.69
N GLN A 56 10.41 19.70 12.93
CA GLN A 56 9.67 20.95 12.72
C GLN A 56 9.83 21.50 11.29
N SER A 57 10.02 20.60 10.32
CA SER A 57 10.24 20.91 8.90
C SER A 57 9.89 19.70 8.04
N SER A 58 9.87 19.89 6.71
CA SER A 58 9.50 18.85 5.76
C SER A 58 10.38 17.59 5.88
N VAL A 59 9.74 16.42 5.73
CA VAL A 59 10.34 15.11 5.97
C VAL A 59 10.93 14.57 4.67
N PRO A 60 12.25 14.36 4.56
CA PRO A 60 12.86 13.84 3.34
C PRO A 60 12.59 12.36 3.16
N ASP A 61 12.45 11.94 1.90
CA ASP A 61 12.27 10.56 1.45
C ASP A 61 13.15 9.52 2.15
N HIS A 62 14.46 9.77 2.25
CA HIS A 62 15.44 8.86 2.85
C HIS A 62 15.33 8.71 4.37
N SER A 63 14.46 9.49 5.02
CA SER A 63 14.13 9.31 6.44
C SER A 63 12.93 8.40 6.68
N LEU A 64 12.21 8.04 5.61
CA LEU A 64 11.08 7.13 5.65
C LEU A 64 11.55 5.69 5.43
N ASP A 65 10.96 4.76 6.18
CA ASP A 65 11.24 3.33 6.03
C ASP A 65 10.25 2.75 5.03
N LEU A 66 10.54 3.01 3.76
CA LEU A 66 9.69 2.62 2.65
C LEU A 66 9.99 1.16 2.27
N ALA A 67 9.01 0.29 2.47
CA ALA A 67 8.96 -0.97 1.75
C ALA A 67 8.85 -0.63 0.25
N PRO A 68 9.50 -1.35 -0.68
CA PRO A 68 9.66 -0.91 -2.07
C PRO A 68 8.34 -0.48 -2.78
N LEU A 69 7.60 -1.43 -3.34
CA LEU A 69 6.35 -1.14 -4.04
C LEU A 69 5.26 -0.66 -3.06
N PHE A 70 5.19 -1.28 -1.87
CA PHE A 70 4.17 -0.96 -0.87
C PHE A 70 4.28 0.47 -0.36
N GLY A 71 5.49 0.94 -0.10
CA GLY A 71 5.77 2.29 0.35
C GLY A 71 5.44 3.32 -0.71
N GLU A 72 5.81 3.08 -1.96
CA GLU A 72 5.48 3.99 -3.06
C GLU A 72 3.96 4.10 -3.28
N VAL A 73 3.25 2.96 -3.30
CA VAL A 73 1.79 2.95 -3.46
C VAL A 73 1.12 3.68 -2.31
N ALA A 74 1.51 3.36 -1.07
CA ALA A 74 0.94 3.98 0.10
C ALA A 74 1.21 5.49 0.17
N LEU A 75 2.43 5.92 -0.13
CA LEU A 75 2.80 7.33 -0.16
C LEU A 75 1.99 8.11 -1.19
N ARG A 76 1.81 7.55 -2.39
CA ARG A 76 0.94 8.13 -3.42
C ARG A 76 -0.50 8.21 -2.96
N SER A 77 -1.04 7.16 -2.32
CA SER A 77 -2.40 7.19 -1.79
C SER A 77 -2.58 8.30 -0.75
N LEU A 78 -1.60 8.51 0.14
CA LEU A 78 -1.64 9.60 1.12
C LEU A 78 -1.59 11.00 0.49
N ILE A 79 -0.83 11.14 -0.60
CA ILE A 79 -0.74 12.39 -1.37
C ILE A 79 -2.04 12.66 -2.12
N GLU A 80 -2.57 11.67 -2.85
CA GLU A 80 -3.83 11.79 -3.59
C GLU A 80 -5.02 12.04 -2.67
N SER A 81 -4.99 11.53 -1.43
CA SER A 81 -6.02 11.80 -0.42
C SER A 81 -5.89 13.17 0.25
N GLY A 82 -4.82 13.93 -0.01
CA GLY A 82 -4.56 15.24 0.63
C GLY A 82 -4.18 15.16 2.11
N LEU A 83 -3.77 13.99 2.60
CA LEU A 83 -3.35 13.83 3.99
C LEU A 83 -1.84 14.10 4.16
N VAL A 84 -1.08 13.98 3.08
CA VAL A 84 0.33 14.36 2.98
C VAL A 84 0.51 15.24 1.75
N GLU A 85 1.30 16.29 1.86
CA GLU A 85 1.74 17.12 0.75
C GLU A 85 3.18 16.76 0.39
N LYS A 86 3.44 16.62 -0.91
CA LYS A 86 4.77 16.45 -1.46
C LYS A 86 5.35 17.81 -1.81
N THR A 87 6.56 18.10 -1.34
CA THR A 87 7.28 19.35 -1.61
C THR A 87 8.68 19.05 -2.14
N ASP A 88 9.32 20.07 -2.73
CA ASP A 88 10.68 19.99 -3.28
C ASP A 88 11.62 20.93 -2.50
N ASP A 89 11.45 20.99 -1.17
CA ASP A 89 12.07 22.00 -0.30
C ASP A 89 13.47 21.63 0.19
N SER A 90 14.11 20.61 -0.39
CA SER A 90 15.41 20.11 0.06
C SER A 90 16.37 19.85 -1.09
N PRO A 91 17.58 20.43 -1.07
CA PRO A 91 18.63 20.12 -2.04
C PRO A 91 19.29 18.74 -1.79
N TYR A 92 18.94 18.06 -0.69
CA TYR A 92 19.55 16.79 -0.27
C TYR A 92 18.56 15.61 -0.25
N ALA A 93 17.35 15.81 -0.74
CA ALA A 93 16.33 14.76 -0.87
C ALA A 93 15.78 14.78 -2.30
N LEU A 94 15.31 13.63 -2.80
CA LEU A 94 14.59 13.66 -4.08
C LEU A 94 13.25 14.36 -3.87
N HIS A 95 12.59 14.05 -2.75
CA HIS A 95 11.33 14.66 -2.34
C HIS A 95 11.27 14.87 -0.83
N THR A 96 10.47 15.85 -0.42
CA THR A 96 10.09 16.05 0.97
C THR A 96 8.58 15.97 1.15
N TYR A 97 8.14 15.68 2.38
CA TYR A 97 6.75 15.42 2.71
C TYR A 97 6.32 16.20 3.95
N VAL A 98 5.12 16.76 3.93
CA VAL A 98 4.53 17.49 5.05
C VAL A 98 3.15 16.90 5.32
N PRO A 99 2.83 16.45 6.54
CA PRO A 99 1.47 16.03 6.85
C PRO A 99 0.55 17.25 6.87
N SER A 100 -0.65 17.14 6.28
CA SER A 100 -1.65 18.20 6.38
C SER A 100 -2.26 18.25 7.78
N GLU A 101 -2.97 19.33 8.12
CA GLU A 101 -3.68 19.43 9.40
C GLU A 101 -4.65 18.25 9.62
N ASP A 102 -5.36 17.86 8.57
CA ASP A 102 -6.24 16.69 8.58
C ASP A 102 -5.46 15.38 8.70
N GLY A 103 -4.31 15.27 8.04
CA GLY A 103 -3.39 14.13 8.18
C GLY A 103 -2.94 13.92 9.62
N ILE A 104 -2.49 14.99 10.28
CA ILE A 104 -2.11 14.97 11.71
C ILE A 104 -3.29 14.57 12.58
N ARG A 105 -4.45 15.21 12.38
CA ARG A 105 -5.66 14.94 13.17
C ARG A 105 -6.10 13.49 13.07
N ILE A 106 -6.23 12.95 11.86
CA ILE A 106 -6.70 11.58 11.64
C ILE A 106 -5.64 10.57 12.09
N GLY A 107 -4.36 10.80 11.74
CA GLY A 107 -3.26 9.89 12.08
C GLY A 107 -3.06 9.71 13.58
N ASN A 108 -3.37 10.73 14.39
CA ASN A 108 -3.30 10.68 15.85
C ASN A 108 -4.54 10.08 16.53
N LEU A 109 -5.68 9.98 15.83
CA LEU A 109 -6.93 9.43 16.38
C LEU A 109 -7.05 7.91 16.22
N ILE A 110 -6.29 7.30 15.31
CA ILE A 110 -6.34 5.86 15.04
C ILE A 110 -5.30 5.17 15.94
N VAL A 111 -5.77 4.65 17.08
CA VAL A 111 -4.98 3.93 18.10
C VAL A 111 -5.06 2.42 17.89
#